data_AF-N2ARU5-F1
#
_entry.id   AF-N2ARU5-F1
#
_cell.length_a   1.000
_cell.length_b   1.000
_cell.length_c   1.000
_cell.angle_alpha   90.00
_cell.angle_beta   90.00
_cell.angle_gamma   90.00
#
_symmetry.space_group_name_H-M   'P 1'
#
loop_
_entity.id
_entity.type
_entity.pdbx_description
1 polymer ?
#
loop_
_entity_poly.entity_id
_entity_poly.type
_entity_poly.pdbx_seq_one_letter_code
_entity_poly.pdbx_strand_id
1 'polypeptide(L)'
;MIPEQEYPIEYKDKKQKPTGKYFQEALSDFMYDAASGRAIRHLCDTGYTAAQIMQRLDYPTPFSKIQRTITRHLKENGVLLEQLPLADSDFQTIRLKPMQPETLFSFLAEQVRQNEEENAYMACPFGAALQQSDYAVHKPFSVLTTREREYLESLTWEPHTLYHRLNRRMLEIGVQIAGSCGQIRFYFVTDKICYETSQ
;
A
#
# COMPACT_ATOMS: atom_id res chain seq x y z
N MET A 1 30.42 -64.45 22.42
CA MET A 1 29.13 -64.15 23.08
C MET A 1 29.35 -62.90 23.92
N ILE A 2 28.97 -61.74 23.37
CA ILE A 2 29.01 -60.41 23.99
C ILE A 2 27.67 -59.76 23.59
N PRO A 3 26.94 -59.09 24.49
CA PRO A 3 25.49 -58.90 24.36
C PRO A 3 25.11 -57.76 23.41
N GLU A 4 24.05 -57.98 22.63
CA GLU A 4 23.28 -56.93 21.96
C GLU A 4 22.71 -55.98 23.02
N GLN A 5 23.17 -54.73 23.02
CA GLN A 5 22.50 -53.64 23.72
C GLN A 5 21.73 -52.81 22.70
N GLU A 6 20.42 -53.03 22.65
CA GLU A 6 19.47 -52.15 21.97
C GLU A 6 19.45 -50.78 22.68
N TYR A 7 19.90 -49.75 21.98
CA TYR A 7 19.75 -48.36 22.41
C TYR A 7 18.32 -47.89 22.05
N PRO A 8 17.51 -47.37 22.99
CA PRO A 8 16.19 -46.87 22.66
C PRO A 8 16.31 -45.57 21.87
N ILE A 9 15.77 -45.54 20.64
CA ILE A 9 15.59 -44.32 19.87
C ILE A 9 14.30 -43.63 20.38
N GLU A 10 14.45 -42.65 21.27
CA GLU A 10 13.37 -41.74 21.65
C GLU A 10 13.01 -40.85 20.46
N TYR A 11 11.92 -41.18 19.76
CA TYR A 11 11.27 -40.25 18.84
C TYR A 11 10.58 -39.14 19.65
N LYS A 12 11.24 -37.98 19.77
CA LYS A 12 10.59 -36.76 20.27
C LYS A 12 9.65 -36.20 19.20
N ASP A 13 8.45 -36.77 19.11
CA ASP A 13 7.33 -36.16 18.39
C ASP A 13 6.82 -34.95 19.20
N LYS A 14 7.47 -33.79 19.03
CA LYS A 14 7.00 -32.52 19.60
C LYS A 14 5.80 -32.02 18.78
N LYS A 15 4.64 -32.67 18.94
CA LYS A 15 3.35 -32.08 18.56
C LYS A 15 3.05 -30.91 19.50
N GLN A 16 3.52 -29.73 19.13
CA GLN A 16 3.11 -28.49 19.76
C GLN A 16 1.63 -28.29 19.43
N LYS A 17 0.74 -28.63 20.37
CA LYS A 17 -0.70 -28.42 20.20
C LYS A 17 -0.93 -26.93 19.95
N PRO A 18 -1.53 -26.53 18.82
CA PRO A 18 -1.87 -25.14 18.60
C PRO A 18 -2.79 -24.68 19.74
N THR A 19 -2.46 -23.56 20.36
CA THR A 19 -3.30 -22.97 21.40
C THR A 19 -4.68 -22.67 20.81
N GLY A 20 -5.74 -22.78 21.63
CA GLY A 20 -7.11 -22.52 21.14
C GLY A 20 -7.26 -21.16 20.46
N LYS A 21 -6.47 -20.16 20.89
CA LYS A 21 -6.40 -18.83 20.29
C LYS A 21 -5.82 -18.85 18.86
N TYR A 22 -4.69 -19.53 18.63
CA TYR A 22 -4.09 -19.63 17.30
C TYR A 22 -5.01 -20.36 16.31
N PHE A 23 -5.66 -21.43 16.75
CA PHE A 23 -6.62 -22.15 15.90
C PHE A 23 -7.85 -21.31 15.59
N GLN A 24 -8.40 -20.58 16.57
CA GLN A 24 -9.53 -19.68 16.37
C GLN A 24 -9.19 -18.52 15.43
N GLU A 25 -7.98 -17.95 15.55
CA GLU A 25 -7.49 -16.90 14.64
C GLU A 25 -7.33 -17.44 13.21
N ALA A 26 -6.64 -18.57 13.03
CA ALA A 26 -6.46 -19.19 11.73
C ALA A 26 -7.81 -19.60 11.09
N LEU A 27 -8.75 -20.11 11.88
CA LEU A 27 -10.09 -20.46 11.40
C LEU A 27 -10.91 -19.21 11.04
N SER A 28 -10.81 -18.13 11.82
CA SER A 28 -11.46 -16.85 11.51
C SER A 28 -10.92 -16.24 10.23
N ASP A 29 -9.60 -16.34 10.00
CA ASP A 29 -8.97 -15.87 8.78
C ASP A 29 -9.32 -16.75 7.58
N PHE A 30 -9.36 -18.07 7.74
CA PHE A 30 -9.82 -18.99 6.71
C PHE A 30 -11.29 -18.73 6.32
N MET A 31 -12.20 -18.65 7.30
CA MET A 31 -13.62 -18.38 7.06
C MET A 31 -13.82 -17.02 6.40
N TYR A 32 -13.00 -16.04 6.76
CA TYR A 32 -13.00 -14.72 6.14
C TYR A 32 -12.55 -14.74 4.67
N ASP A 33 -11.41 -15.38 4.36
CA ASP A 33 -10.93 -15.47 2.99
C ASP A 33 -11.90 -16.26 2.11
N ALA A 34 -12.52 -17.31 2.66
CA ALA A 34 -13.56 -18.09 2.01
C ALA A 34 -14.86 -17.27 1.77
N ALA A 35 -15.24 -16.37 2.69
CA ALA A 35 -16.51 -15.66 2.63
C ALA A 35 -16.45 -14.28 1.94
N SER A 36 -15.37 -13.53 2.08
CA SER A 36 -15.31 -12.12 1.66
C SER A 36 -13.99 -11.69 1.02
N GLY A 37 -12.90 -12.42 1.25
CA GLY A 37 -11.58 -12.04 0.73
C GLY A 37 -11.55 -11.86 -0.79
N ARG A 38 -12.16 -12.77 -1.56
CA ARG A 38 -12.22 -12.67 -3.03
C ARG A 38 -13.04 -11.45 -3.50
N ALA A 39 -14.19 -11.20 -2.87
CA ALA A 39 -15.05 -10.06 -3.21
C ALA A 39 -14.33 -8.73 -2.95
N ILE A 40 -13.63 -8.62 -1.82
CA ILE A 40 -12.87 -7.40 -1.47
C ILE A 40 -11.78 -7.11 -2.50
N ARG A 41 -10.99 -8.11 -2.90
CA ARG A 41 -9.95 -7.97 -3.94
C ARG A 41 -10.55 -7.52 -5.28
N HIS A 42 -11.61 -8.19 -5.73
CA HIS A 42 -12.29 -7.83 -6.97
C HIS A 42 -12.88 -6.41 -6.96
N LEU A 43 -13.52 -6.01 -5.84
CA LEU A 43 -14.05 -4.66 -5.69
C LEU A 43 -12.92 -3.61 -5.59
N CYS A 44 -11.79 -3.96 -4.97
CA CYS A 44 -10.60 -3.12 -4.96
C CYS A 44 -10.06 -2.90 -6.39
N ASP A 45 -9.94 -3.94 -7.20
CA ASP A 45 -9.45 -3.86 -8.59
C ASP A 45 -10.37 -3.02 -9.48
N THR A 46 -11.67 -2.99 -9.18
CA THR A 46 -12.65 -2.11 -9.85
C THR A 46 -12.66 -0.69 -9.29
N GLY A 47 -11.82 -0.40 -8.29
CA GLY A 47 -11.55 0.93 -7.76
C GLY A 47 -12.46 1.35 -6.62
N TYR A 48 -13.16 0.45 -5.94
CA TYR A 48 -13.94 0.80 -4.75
C TYR A 48 -13.04 1.11 -3.54
N THR A 49 -13.50 2.02 -2.68
CA THR A 49 -12.88 2.31 -1.36
C THR A 49 -13.33 1.28 -0.32
N ALA A 50 -12.61 1.16 0.80
CA ALA A 50 -12.98 0.30 1.91
C ALA A 50 -14.40 0.59 2.44
N ALA A 51 -14.78 1.88 2.49
CA ALA A 51 -16.13 2.30 2.88
C ALA A 51 -17.19 1.80 1.89
N GLN A 52 -16.92 1.91 0.59
CA GLN A 52 -17.83 1.44 -0.46
C GLN A 52 -17.90 -0.09 -0.56
N ILE A 53 -16.79 -0.78 -0.29
CA ILE A 53 -16.71 -2.24 -0.20
C ILE A 53 -17.56 -2.72 0.97
N MET A 54 -17.40 -2.11 2.15
CA MET A 54 -18.17 -2.47 3.35
C MET A 54 -19.68 -2.45 3.12
N GLN A 55 -20.18 -1.49 2.32
CA GLN A 55 -21.60 -1.38 1.97
C GLN A 55 -22.09 -2.43 0.96
N ARG A 56 -21.18 -3.12 0.25
CA ARG A 56 -21.49 -4.07 -0.83
C ARG A 56 -21.29 -5.53 -0.44
N LEU A 57 -20.70 -5.79 0.71
CA LEU A 57 -20.50 -7.16 1.18
C LEU A 57 -21.81 -7.70 1.76
N ASP A 58 -22.16 -8.93 1.38
CA ASP A 58 -23.31 -9.63 1.93
C ASP A 58 -23.14 -9.94 3.44
N TYR A 59 -21.90 -10.07 3.89
CA TYR A 59 -21.55 -10.32 5.29
C TYR A 59 -20.79 -9.12 5.88
N PRO A 60 -21.16 -8.67 7.10
CA PRO A 60 -20.53 -7.53 7.74
C PRO A 60 -19.07 -7.86 8.07
N THR A 61 -18.15 -7.31 7.28
CA THR A 61 -16.72 -7.38 7.54
C THR A 61 -16.26 -6.10 8.23
N PRO A 62 -15.52 -6.18 9.35
CA PRO A 62 -14.97 -5.00 10.01
C PRO A 62 -14.10 -4.17 9.05
N PHE A 63 -14.25 -2.84 9.09
CA PHE A 63 -13.51 -1.90 8.24
C PHE A 63 -11.99 -2.15 8.26
N SER A 64 -11.40 -2.37 9.44
CA SER A 64 -9.96 -2.64 9.59
C SER A 64 -9.51 -3.96 8.96
N LYS A 65 -10.42 -4.93 8.79
CA LYS A 65 -10.12 -6.18 8.07
C LYS A 65 -10.17 -5.94 6.57
N ILE A 66 -11.11 -5.13 6.08
CA ILE A 66 -11.17 -4.68 4.68
C ILE A 66 -9.90 -3.91 4.31
N GLN A 67 -9.49 -2.92 5.12
CA GLN A 67 -8.26 -2.15 4.88
C GLN A 67 -7.02 -3.04 4.78
N ARG A 68 -6.86 -3.99 5.71
CA ARG A 68 -5.74 -4.94 5.70
C ARG A 68 -5.71 -5.80 4.45
N THR A 69 -6.88 -6.28 4.00
CA THR A 69 -6.99 -7.09 2.78
C THR A 69 -6.70 -6.30 1.52
N ILE A 70 -7.21 -5.06 1.42
CA ILE A 70 -6.88 -4.14 0.31
C ILE A 70 -5.38 -3.87 0.29
N THR A 71 -4.81 -3.47 1.44
CA THR A 71 -3.39 -3.11 1.53
C THR A 71 -2.50 -4.29 1.15
N ARG A 72 -2.80 -5.49 1.67
CA ARG A 72 -2.08 -6.72 1.30
C ARG A 72 -2.15 -7.00 -0.20
N HIS A 73 -3.36 -6.93 -0.78
CA HIS A 73 -3.57 -7.17 -2.21
C HIS A 73 -2.82 -6.17 -3.10
N LEU A 74 -2.82 -4.88 -2.74
CA LEU A 74 -2.05 -3.86 -3.47
C LEU A 74 -0.54 -4.09 -3.37
N LYS A 75 -0.05 -4.60 -2.23
CA LYS A 75 1.35 -4.99 -2.08
C LYS A 75 1.70 -6.21 -2.93
N GLU A 76 0.88 -7.25 -2.87
CA GLU A 76 1.08 -8.49 -3.64
C GLU A 76 1.14 -8.24 -5.16
N ASN A 77 0.37 -7.27 -5.66
CA ASN A 77 0.34 -6.93 -7.09
C ASN A 77 1.27 -5.75 -7.48
N GLY A 78 2.11 -5.28 -6.56
CA GLY A 78 3.08 -4.21 -6.82
C GLY A 78 2.47 -2.84 -7.09
N VAL A 79 1.23 -2.60 -6.65
CA VAL A 79 0.60 -1.26 -6.67
C VAL A 79 1.08 -0.43 -5.49
N LEU A 80 1.40 -1.07 -4.36
CA LEU A 80 1.95 -0.43 -3.18
C LEU A 80 3.24 -1.14 -2.78
N LEU A 81 4.35 -0.40 -2.65
CA LEU A 81 5.64 -0.97 -2.28
C LEU A 81 6.12 -0.40 -0.94
N GLU A 82 6.81 -1.22 -0.17
CA GLU A 82 7.55 -0.78 1.02
C GLU A 82 8.91 -0.17 0.63
N GLN A 83 9.49 -0.67 -0.47
CA GLN A 83 10.78 -0.23 -1.01
C GLN A 83 10.71 -0.21 -2.53
N LEU A 84 11.33 0.78 -3.15
CA LEU A 84 11.53 0.80 -4.58
C LEU A 84 12.50 -0.32 -5.02
N PRO A 85 12.43 -0.77 -6.28
CA PRO A 85 13.37 -1.76 -6.82
C PRO A 85 14.81 -1.24 -6.96
N LEU A 86 15.02 0.07 -6.80
CA LEU A 86 16.31 0.74 -6.85
C LEU A 86 16.51 1.57 -5.58
N ALA A 87 17.76 1.81 -5.19
CA ALA A 87 18.06 2.69 -4.07
C ALA A 87 17.85 4.16 -4.46
N ASP A 88 17.53 5.02 -3.50
CA ASP A 88 17.36 6.47 -3.74
C ASP A 88 18.58 7.10 -4.44
N SER A 89 19.79 6.60 -4.19
CA SER A 89 21.04 7.07 -4.82
C SER A 89 21.15 6.74 -6.31
N ASP A 90 20.36 5.77 -6.80
CA ASP A 90 20.35 5.38 -8.20
C ASP A 90 19.54 6.35 -9.06
N PHE A 91 18.73 7.22 -8.44
CA PHE A 91 17.88 8.16 -9.15
C PHE A 91 18.55 9.52 -9.33
N GLN A 92 18.54 10.01 -10.57
CA GLN A 92 18.80 11.42 -10.84
C GLN A 92 17.58 12.25 -10.38
N THR A 93 17.79 13.10 -9.38
CA THR A 93 16.73 13.98 -8.88
C THR A 93 16.62 15.25 -9.75
N ILE A 94 15.45 15.47 -10.33
CA ILE A 94 15.09 16.67 -11.09
C ILE A 94 14.07 17.46 -10.29
N ARG A 95 14.45 18.67 -9.85
CA ARG A 95 13.52 19.58 -9.18
C ARG A 95 12.64 20.29 -10.20
N LEU A 96 11.34 20.07 -10.09
CA LEU A 96 10.35 20.73 -10.93
C LEU A 96 10.13 22.16 -10.43
N LYS A 97 10.05 23.09 -11.39
CA LYS A 97 9.57 24.45 -11.11
C LYS A 97 8.07 24.39 -10.77
N PRO A 98 7.57 25.29 -9.91
CA PRO A 98 6.15 25.42 -9.67
C PRO A 98 5.40 25.59 -11.00
N MET A 99 4.36 24.80 -11.20
CA MET A 99 3.53 24.82 -12.40
C MET A 99 2.08 24.54 -12.03
N GLN A 100 1.16 24.90 -12.91
CA GLN A 100 -0.27 24.67 -12.68
C GLN A 100 -0.56 23.16 -12.62
N PRO A 101 -1.55 22.73 -11.80
CA PRO A 101 -1.90 21.32 -11.64
C PRO A 101 -2.14 20.58 -12.96
N GLU A 102 -2.77 21.21 -13.95
CA GLU A 102 -3.08 20.60 -15.25
C GLU A 102 -1.81 20.35 -16.08
N THR A 103 -0.83 21.26 -15.97
CA THR A 103 0.48 21.11 -16.62
C THR A 103 1.29 20.01 -15.94
N LEU A 104 1.27 19.95 -14.60
CA LEU A 104 1.93 18.89 -13.85
C LEU A 104 1.32 17.53 -14.15
N PHE A 105 -0.01 17.44 -14.20
CA PHE A 105 -0.74 16.22 -14.56
C PHE A 105 -0.34 15.75 -15.96
N SER A 106 -0.39 16.62 -16.95
CA SER A 106 -0.05 16.28 -18.34
C SER A 106 1.41 15.82 -18.47
N PHE A 107 2.32 16.50 -17.78
CA PHE A 107 3.73 16.14 -17.73
C PHE A 107 3.95 14.76 -17.11
N LEU A 108 3.42 14.52 -15.90
CA LEU A 108 3.58 13.25 -15.20
C LEU A 108 2.87 12.10 -15.94
N ALA A 109 1.70 12.34 -16.54
CA ALA A 109 1.00 11.35 -17.37
C ALA A 109 1.85 10.91 -18.55
N GLU A 110 2.54 11.85 -19.20
CA GLU A 110 3.45 11.54 -20.31
C GLU A 110 4.68 10.76 -19.81
N GLN A 111 5.24 11.10 -18.64
CA GLN A 111 6.33 10.34 -18.03
C GLN A 111 5.91 8.90 -17.69
N VAL A 112 4.69 8.71 -17.16
CA VAL A 112 4.11 7.39 -16.91
C VAL A 112 3.98 6.60 -18.21
N ARG A 113 3.51 7.23 -19.28
CA ARG A 113 3.37 6.59 -20.59
C ARG A 113 4.72 6.15 -21.16
N GLN A 114 5.78 6.92 -20.94
CA GLN A 114 7.13 6.64 -21.42
C GLN A 114 7.83 5.52 -20.62
N ASN A 115 7.60 5.47 -19.32
CA ASN A 115 8.25 4.50 -18.41
C ASN A 115 7.43 3.23 -18.17
N GLU A 116 6.16 3.22 -18.60
CA GLU A 116 5.12 2.26 -18.23
C GLU A 116 4.66 2.42 -16.77
N GLU A 117 3.35 2.22 -16.53
CA GLU A 117 2.75 2.48 -15.22
C GLU A 117 3.37 1.63 -14.11
N GLU A 118 3.77 0.40 -14.40
CA GLU A 118 4.41 -0.52 -13.43
C GLU A 118 5.79 -0.07 -12.95
N ASN A 119 6.41 0.90 -13.63
CA ASN A 119 7.70 1.47 -13.27
C ASN A 119 7.61 2.92 -12.76
N ALA A 120 6.39 3.43 -12.55
CA ALA A 120 6.15 4.79 -12.06
C ALA A 120 5.50 4.77 -10.67
N TYR A 121 6.08 5.49 -9.72
CA TYR A 121 5.64 5.49 -8.32
C TYR A 121 5.66 6.88 -7.69
N MET A 122 4.79 7.13 -6.72
CA MET A 122 4.81 8.31 -5.86
C MET A 122 5.22 7.91 -4.44
N ALA A 123 6.07 8.71 -3.80
CA ALA A 123 6.30 8.57 -2.36
C ALA A 123 5.07 9.03 -1.56
N CYS A 124 4.65 8.17 -0.64
CA CYS A 124 3.50 8.35 0.24
C CYS A 124 3.93 8.30 1.71
N PRO A 125 4.42 9.41 2.30
CA PRO A 125 4.85 9.48 3.70
C PRO A 125 3.67 9.62 4.69
N PHE A 126 2.50 9.07 4.35
CA PHE A 126 1.26 9.34 5.07
C PHE A 126 1.19 8.65 6.44
N GLY A 127 1.83 7.48 6.62
CA GLY A 127 1.76 6.77 7.90
C GLY A 127 2.69 7.35 8.98
N ALA A 128 3.82 7.96 8.59
CA ALA A 128 4.63 8.78 9.49
C ALA A 128 3.84 9.99 10.03
N ALA A 129 3.01 10.58 9.16
CA ALA A 129 2.16 11.72 9.48
C ALA A 129 1.03 11.32 10.47
N LEU A 130 0.42 10.15 10.32
CA LEU A 130 -0.70 9.71 11.17
C LEU A 130 -0.34 9.43 12.65
N GLN A 131 0.94 9.31 13.02
CA GLN A 131 1.36 9.10 14.42
C GLN A 131 1.66 10.38 15.20
N GLN A 132 1.87 11.50 14.51
CA GLN A 132 2.11 12.79 15.15
C GLN A 132 0.82 13.59 15.05
N SER A 133 0.26 14.00 16.18
CA SER A 133 -0.93 14.87 16.28
C SER A 133 -0.60 16.30 15.82
N ASP A 134 0.01 16.44 14.65
CA ASP A 134 0.56 17.70 14.15
C ASP A 134 -0.29 18.21 12.99
N TYR A 135 -0.54 19.51 12.97
CA TYR A 135 -1.40 20.17 11.99
C TYR A 135 -0.91 20.00 10.53
N ALA A 136 0.36 19.61 10.33
CA ALA A 136 0.96 19.32 9.03
C ALA A 136 0.38 18.06 8.34
N VAL A 137 -0.23 17.15 9.11
CA VAL A 137 -0.82 15.88 8.64
C VAL A 137 -2.13 16.11 7.90
N HIS A 138 -2.86 17.18 8.24
CA HIS A 138 -4.18 17.46 7.68
C HIS A 138 -4.15 18.25 6.37
N LYS A 139 -3.05 18.93 6.06
CA LYS A 139 -2.92 19.75 4.85
C LYS A 139 -2.98 18.96 3.53
N PRO A 140 -2.33 17.79 3.38
CA PRO A 140 -2.45 17.02 2.14
C PRO A 140 -3.86 16.42 1.98
N PHE A 141 -4.57 16.07 3.06
CA PHE A 141 -5.93 15.53 2.96
C PHE A 141 -7.01 16.60 2.80
N SER A 142 -6.76 17.85 3.23
CA SER A 142 -7.75 18.94 3.12
C SER A 142 -8.02 19.37 1.68
N VAL A 143 -7.06 19.14 0.78
CA VAL A 143 -7.18 19.51 -0.64
C VAL A 143 -7.81 18.43 -1.49
N LEU A 144 -7.87 17.20 -0.98
CA LEU A 144 -8.45 16.06 -1.67
C LEU A 144 -9.98 16.08 -1.59
N THR A 145 -10.61 15.60 -2.65
CA THR A 145 -12.04 15.28 -2.63
C THR A 145 -12.35 14.19 -1.61
N THR A 146 -13.62 14.08 -1.19
CA THR A 146 -14.07 13.01 -0.28
C THR A 146 -13.67 11.63 -0.79
N ARG A 147 -13.80 11.38 -2.10
CA ARG A 147 -13.50 10.08 -2.72
C ARG A 147 -12.00 9.74 -2.66
N GLU A 148 -11.14 10.71 -2.91
CA GLU A 148 -9.69 10.54 -2.87
C GLU A 148 -9.19 10.31 -1.44
N ARG A 149 -9.75 11.05 -0.49
CA ARG A 149 -9.49 10.85 0.93
C ARG A 149 -9.91 9.45 1.39
N GLU A 150 -11.15 9.04 1.09
CA GLU A 150 -11.65 7.70 1.41
C GLU A 150 -10.76 6.60 0.80
N TYR A 151 -10.22 6.83 -0.40
CA TYR A 151 -9.29 5.89 -1.02
C TYR A 151 -8.00 5.75 -0.21
N LEU A 152 -7.35 6.85 0.17
CA LEU A 152 -6.15 6.79 1.01
C LEU A 152 -6.44 6.21 2.39
N GLU A 153 -7.61 6.49 2.96
CA GLU A 153 -8.10 5.89 4.21
C GLU A 153 -8.43 4.40 4.07
N SER A 154 -8.54 3.87 2.84
CA SER A 154 -8.72 2.44 2.62
C SER A 154 -7.44 1.64 2.85
N LEU A 155 -6.30 2.32 2.98
CA LEU A 155 -4.98 1.70 3.13
C LEU A 155 -4.51 1.75 4.59
N THR A 156 -3.80 0.70 4.99
CA THR A 156 -3.11 0.64 6.28
C THR A 156 -1.69 1.16 6.08
N TRP A 157 -1.50 2.45 6.30
CA TRP A 157 -0.19 3.10 6.16
C TRP A 157 0.78 2.68 7.27
N GLU A 158 2.05 2.52 6.90
CA GLU A 158 3.13 2.19 7.82
C GLU A 158 3.88 3.44 8.28
N PRO A 159 4.56 3.42 9.43
CA PRO A 159 5.25 4.59 9.97
C PRO A 159 6.40 5.09 9.08
N HIS A 160 6.79 4.34 8.05
CA HIS A 160 7.75 4.77 7.02
C HIS A 160 7.05 5.08 5.69
N THR A 161 7.77 5.72 4.78
CA THR A 161 7.30 5.99 3.41
C THR A 161 6.96 4.68 2.70
N LEU A 162 5.76 4.63 2.11
CA LEU A 162 5.40 3.64 1.11
C LEU A 162 5.41 4.28 -0.27
N TYR A 163 5.48 3.47 -1.32
CA TYR A 163 5.51 3.94 -2.71
C TYR A 163 4.29 3.41 -3.44
N HIS A 164 3.43 4.29 -3.90
CA HIS A 164 2.22 3.89 -4.62
C HIS A 164 2.42 4.06 -6.12
N ARG A 165 2.07 3.05 -6.91
CA ARG A 165 2.09 3.10 -8.38
C ARG A 165 1.32 4.30 -8.88
N LEU A 166 1.87 5.00 -9.86
CA LEU A 166 1.31 6.23 -10.42
C LEU A 166 0.18 5.95 -11.43
N ASN A 167 -0.79 5.13 -11.02
CA ASN A 167 -2.02 4.94 -11.79
C ASN A 167 -2.83 6.24 -11.84
N ARG A 168 -3.85 6.28 -12.72
CA ARG A 168 -4.65 7.50 -12.92
C ARG A 168 -5.13 8.15 -11.62
N ARG A 169 -5.63 7.37 -10.65
CA ARG A 169 -6.12 7.90 -9.37
C ARG A 169 -4.99 8.49 -8.55
N MET A 170 -3.88 7.77 -8.43
CA MET A 170 -2.74 8.24 -7.64
C MET A 170 -2.07 9.47 -8.29
N LEU A 171 -2.12 9.57 -9.62
CA LEU A 171 -1.68 10.73 -10.35
C LEU A 171 -2.55 11.97 -10.03
N GLU A 172 -3.88 11.83 -10.06
CA GLU A 172 -4.83 12.90 -9.69
C GLU A 172 -4.57 13.41 -8.27
N ILE A 173 -4.46 12.49 -7.30
CA ILE A 173 -4.16 12.80 -5.90
C ILE A 173 -2.78 13.46 -5.75
N GLY A 174 -1.75 12.89 -6.38
CA GLY A 174 -0.37 13.38 -6.27
C GLY A 174 -0.22 14.81 -6.77
N VAL A 175 -0.90 15.15 -7.86
CA VAL A 175 -0.94 16.50 -8.42
C VAL A 175 -1.63 17.49 -7.46
N GLN A 176 -2.77 17.11 -6.88
CA GLN A 176 -3.49 17.97 -5.93
C GLN A 176 -2.67 18.25 -4.67
N ILE A 177 -2.02 17.20 -4.14
CA ILE A 177 -1.13 17.32 -2.98
C ILE A 177 0.06 18.22 -3.35
N ALA A 178 0.75 17.94 -4.46
CA ALA A 178 1.91 18.73 -4.88
C ALA A 178 1.61 20.22 -5.09
N GLY A 179 0.43 20.56 -5.61
CA GLY A 179 0.01 21.95 -5.80
C GLY A 179 -0.33 22.70 -4.50
N SER A 180 -0.60 21.97 -3.41
CA SER A 180 -1.16 22.55 -2.18
C SER A 180 -0.30 22.34 -0.94
N CYS A 181 0.55 21.32 -0.94
CA CYS A 181 1.22 20.81 0.23
C CYS A 181 2.53 20.12 -0.14
N GLY A 182 3.63 20.61 0.42
CA GLY A 182 4.83 19.82 0.53
C GLY A 182 5.60 19.59 -0.76
N GLN A 183 6.81 19.10 -0.56
CA GLN A 183 7.63 18.51 -1.60
C GLN A 183 7.18 17.05 -1.75
N ILE A 184 6.71 16.67 -2.94
CA ILE A 184 6.34 15.30 -3.29
C ILE A 184 7.36 14.78 -4.31
N ARG A 185 7.68 13.49 -4.19
CA ARG A 185 8.61 12.80 -5.10
C ARG A 185 7.88 11.76 -5.94
N PHE A 186 8.15 11.81 -7.24
CA PHE A 186 7.65 10.88 -8.25
C PHE A 186 8.86 10.15 -8.87
N TYR A 187 8.88 8.84 -8.77
CA TYR A 187 9.98 7.98 -9.19
C TYR A 187 9.60 7.24 -10.47
N PHE A 188 10.52 7.25 -11.42
CA PHE A 188 10.42 6.59 -12.71
C PHE A 188 11.61 5.64 -12.83
N VAL A 189 11.36 4.36 -12.60
CA VAL A 189 12.39 3.33 -12.39
C VAL A 189 13.19 3.05 -13.66
N THR A 190 12.52 3.01 -14.81
CA THR A 190 13.15 2.70 -16.11
C THR A 190 14.21 3.74 -16.46
N ASP A 191 13.86 5.01 -16.38
CA ASP A 191 14.78 6.12 -16.68
C ASP A 191 15.68 6.49 -15.51
N LYS A 192 15.44 5.92 -14.32
CA LYS A 192 16.11 6.25 -13.05
C LYS A 192 16.03 7.75 -12.73
N ILE A 193 14.84 8.32 -12.90
CA ILE A 193 14.58 9.73 -12.60
C ILE A 193 13.65 9.84 -11.39
N CYS A 194 13.96 10.78 -10.49
CA CYS A 194 13.06 11.21 -9.43
C CYS A 194 12.69 12.68 -9.68
N TYR A 195 11.42 12.95 -9.98
CA TYR A 195 10.91 14.31 -10.03
C TYR A 195 10.49 14.76 -8.64
N GLU A 196 10.98 15.92 -8.22
CA GLU A 196 10.72 16.51 -6.92
C GLU A 196 9.99 17.83 -7.09
N THR A 197 8.77 17.94 -6.54
CA THR A 197 8.00 19.19 -6.61
C THR A 197 8.49 20.19 -5.56
N SER A 198 8.46 21.46 -5.92
CA SER A 198 8.78 22.57 -5.01
C SER A 198 7.48 23.27 -4.61
N GLN A 199 7.37 23.71 -3.34
CA GLN A 199 6.32 24.64 -2.92
C GLN A 199 6.61 26.06 -3.42
#